data_AF-A0A7C5HAA1-F1
#
_entry.id   AF-A0A7C5HAA1-F1
#
_cell.length_a   1.000
_cell.length_b   1.000
_cell.length_c   1.000
_cell.angle_alpha   90.00
_cell.angle_beta   90.00
_cell.angle_gamma   90.00
#
_symmetry.space_group_name_H-M   'P 1'
#
loop_
_entity.id
_entity.type
_entity.pdbx_description
1 polymer ?
#
loop_
_entity_poly.entity_id
_entity_poly.type
_entity_poly.pdbx_seq_one_letter_code
_entity_poly.pdbx_strand_id
1 'polypeptide(L)'
;MKKNNKQEKKIETIEELAHLADYSLLESLKPDPQAKEDGIDHDVREVFSGHYVPVAPTPIENPKYIAHSKKFFEELGLSDALTESPDFMRMFSGDSSKFPKPLRRVGWATGYALSIYGSEYYAQCPFGTGNGYGDGRAISILEAVIGGRRWEMQLKGGGRTPYCRGADGRAVLRSSVREFLAQEHMYALGVPTSRSLTLYGSMTETVKRPWFRQGSYSKDPEVMIDESVAITTRVAPSFLRVGQIELFGRRARKNEHPKALEELEQIVLYLIDREYSDEIELSLPLAQKVLLLAEAFRERLSSLVANWIRVGYCQG
;
A
#
# COMPACT_ATOMS: atom_id res chain seq x y z
N MET A 1 -0.21 37.28 -13.42
CA MET A 1 -0.95 36.32 -14.28
C MET A 1 -2.21 35.91 -13.54
N LYS A 2 -3.39 36.15 -14.13
CA LYS A 2 -4.68 35.77 -13.54
C LYS A 2 -4.75 34.25 -13.45
N LYS A 3 -4.80 33.68 -12.23
CA LYS A 3 -5.16 32.27 -12.04
C LYS A 3 -6.61 32.12 -12.52
N ASN A 4 -6.81 31.44 -13.65
CA ASN A 4 -8.12 30.97 -14.06
C ASN A 4 -8.58 29.95 -13.02
N ASN A 5 -9.29 30.42 -11.99
CA ASN A 5 -10.10 29.60 -11.09
C ASN A 5 -11.32 29.11 -11.88
N LYS A 6 -11.12 28.20 -12.85
CA LYS A 6 -12.18 27.23 -13.13
C LYS A 6 -12.14 26.30 -11.94
N GLN A 7 -13.11 26.44 -11.05
CA GLN A 7 -13.36 25.46 -9.99
C GLN A 7 -13.64 24.15 -10.71
N GLU A 8 -12.65 23.28 -10.80
CA GLU A 8 -12.85 21.95 -11.38
C GLU A 8 -13.97 21.27 -10.61
N LYS A 9 -14.90 20.65 -11.35
CA LYS A 9 -16.04 19.97 -10.76
C LYS A 9 -15.50 18.93 -9.77
N LYS A 10 -15.93 19.01 -8.51
CA LYS A 10 -15.55 18.02 -7.50
C LYS A 10 -16.18 16.66 -7.82
N ILE A 11 -15.46 15.61 -7.48
CA ILE A 11 -15.94 14.23 -7.46
C ILE A 11 -16.83 14.10 -6.23
N GLU A 12 -18.12 13.88 -6.44
CA GLU A 12 -19.15 13.84 -5.40
C GLU A 12 -19.75 12.45 -5.21
N THR A 13 -19.47 11.52 -6.14
CA THR A 13 -20.01 10.15 -6.11
C THR A 13 -18.93 9.11 -6.35
N ILE A 14 -19.22 7.87 -5.96
CA ILE A 14 -18.30 6.75 -6.20
C ILE A 14 -18.23 6.41 -7.70
N GLU A 15 -19.31 6.64 -8.45
CA GLU A 15 -19.38 6.47 -9.89
C GLU A 15 -18.42 7.41 -10.62
N GLU A 16 -18.37 8.68 -10.21
CA GLU A 16 -17.40 9.64 -10.77
C GLU A 16 -15.96 9.24 -10.48
N LEU A 17 -15.67 8.74 -9.27
CA LEU A 17 -14.35 8.19 -8.94
C LEU A 17 -14.04 6.93 -9.78
N ALA A 18 -15.03 6.07 -10.01
CA ALA A 18 -14.88 4.85 -10.79
C ALA A 18 -14.43 5.12 -12.23
N HIS A 19 -14.91 6.20 -12.84
CA HIS A 19 -14.50 6.61 -14.20
C HIS A 19 -13.04 7.01 -14.31
N LEU A 20 -12.36 7.28 -13.18
CA LEU A 20 -10.94 7.63 -13.13
C LEU A 20 -10.04 6.41 -12.86
N ALA A 21 -10.62 5.22 -12.66
CA ALA A 21 -9.86 4.02 -12.38
C ALA A 21 -9.02 3.58 -13.58
N ASP A 22 -7.77 3.26 -13.31
CA ASP A 22 -6.76 2.83 -14.28
C ASP A 22 -5.79 1.89 -13.56
N TYR A 23 -5.83 0.60 -13.91
CA TYR A 23 -5.19 -0.47 -13.15
C TYR A 23 -3.88 -0.95 -13.79
N SER A 24 -2.96 -0.02 -14.09
CA SER A 24 -1.72 -0.31 -14.81
C SER A 24 -0.90 -1.44 -14.19
N LEU A 25 -0.89 -1.58 -12.85
CA LEU A 25 -0.17 -2.67 -12.18
C LEU A 25 -0.75 -4.04 -12.57
N LEU A 26 -2.07 -4.16 -12.53
CA LEU A 26 -2.76 -5.41 -12.82
C LEU A 26 -2.74 -5.77 -14.30
N GLU A 27 -2.61 -4.76 -15.16
CA GLU A 27 -2.56 -4.89 -16.62
C GLU A 27 -1.15 -5.23 -17.13
N SER A 28 -0.12 -4.62 -16.52
CA SER A 28 1.28 -4.79 -16.93
C SER A 28 1.98 -5.97 -16.27
N LEU A 29 1.57 -6.36 -15.05
CA LEU A 29 2.21 -7.43 -14.28
C LEU A 29 1.34 -8.69 -14.18
N LYS A 30 2.00 -9.81 -13.85
CA LYS A 30 1.34 -11.12 -13.73
C LYS A 30 0.89 -11.40 -12.30
N PRO A 31 -0.35 -11.91 -12.09
CA PRO A 31 -0.76 -12.43 -10.79
C PRO A 31 0.01 -13.71 -10.46
N ASP A 32 0.05 -14.07 -9.18
CA ASP A 32 0.48 -15.39 -8.73
C ASP A 32 -0.37 -16.48 -9.41
N PRO A 33 0.24 -17.45 -10.11
CA PRO A 33 -0.49 -18.53 -10.78
C PRO A 33 -1.27 -19.45 -9.82
N GLN A 34 -0.97 -19.43 -8.52
CA GLN A 34 -1.74 -20.17 -7.51
C GLN A 34 -2.85 -19.35 -6.85
N ALA A 35 -3.02 -18.08 -7.26
CA ALA A 35 -4.07 -17.24 -6.70
C ALA A 35 -5.46 -17.72 -7.07
N LYS A 36 -6.40 -17.54 -6.14
CA LYS A 36 -7.81 -17.81 -6.39
C LYS A 36 -8.45 -16.65 -7.13
N GLU A 37 -9.19 -16.94 -8.20
CA GLU A 37 -9.82 -15.91 -9.05
C GLU A 37 -10.84 -15.04 -8.29
N ASP A 38 -11.49 -15.59 -7.27
CA ASP A 38 -12.45 -14.89 -6.43
C ASP A 38 -11.80 -13.95 -5.39
N GLY A 39 -10.47 -14.01 -5.25
CA GLY A 39 -9.70 -13.24 -4.27
C GLY A 39 -9.84 -13.74 -2.82
N ILE A 40 -10.47 -14.89 -2.57
CA ILE A 40 -10.61 -15.48 -1.22
C ILE A 40 -9.32 -16.22 -0.84
N ASP A 41 -8.21 -15.49 -0.86
CA ASP A 41 -6.85 -15.99 -0.63
C ASP A 41 -6.29 -15.43 0.68
N HIS A 42 -6.93 -15.80 1.79
CA HIS A 42 -6.65 -15.25 3.13
C HIS A 42 -5.75 -16.14 3.99
N ASP A 43 -5.46 -17.35 3.51
CA ASP A 43 -4.67 -18.34 4.22
C ASP A 43 -3.17 -18.09 4.01
N VAL A 44 -2.39 -18.29 5.08
CA VAL A 44 -0.95 -18.12 5.03
C VAL A 44 -0.38 -19.21 4.12
N ARG A 45 0.33 -18.82 3.06
CA ARG A 45 1.01 -19.75 2.15
C ARG A 45 2.24 -19.10 1.53
N GLU A 46 3.09 -19.94 0.96
CA GLU A 46 4.20 -19.46 0.14
C GLU A 46 3.69 -18.98 -1.22
N VAL A 47 4.27 -17.88 -1.70
CA VAL A 47 4.05 -17.35 -3.04
C VAL A 47 5.38 -17.44 -3.78
N PHE A 48 5.48 -18.31 -4.77
CA PHE A 48 6.74 -18.59 -5.48
C PHE A 48 6.91 -17.80 -6.78
N SER A 49 5.83 -17.30 -7.37
CA SER A 49 5.80 -16.64 -8.68
C SER A 49 4.70 -15.58 -8.70
N GLY A 50 4.72 -14.71 -9.71
CA GLY A 50 3.80 -13.60 -9.83
C GLY A 50 4.19 -12.37 -8.99
N HIS A 51 3.71 -11.23 -9.44
CA HIS A 51 4.04 -9.90 -8.91
C HIS A 51 3.08 -9.46 -7.79
N TYR A 52 1.88 -10.00 -7.81
CA TYR A 52 0.84 -9.73 -6.84
C TYR A 52 -0.07 -10.94 -6.69
N VAL A 53 -0.77 -11.03 -5.56
CA VAL A 53 -1.88 -11.96 -5.35
C VAL A 53 -3.17 -11.15 -5.38
N PRO A 54 -4.14 -11.47 -6.26
CA PRO A 54 -5.52 -11.01 -6.15
C PRO A 54 -6.10 -11.37 -4.78
N VAL A 55 -6.51 -10.37 -4.00
CA VAL A 55 -7.11 -10.58 -2.67
C VAL A 55 -8.29 -9.65 -2.46
N ALA A 56 -9.44 -10.22 -2.11
CA ALA A 56 -10.62 -9.47 -1.69
C ALA A 56 -10.41 -8.98 -0.24
N PRO A 57 -10.63 -7.69 0.05
CA PRO A 57 -10.56 -7.21 1.43
C PRO A 57 -11.64 -7.84 2.31
N THR A 58 -11.35 -7.94 3.61
CA THR A 58 -12.32 -8.33 4.63
C THR A 58 -12.91 -7.06 5.24
N PRO A 59 -14.22 -6.82 5.13
CA PRO A 59 -14.83 -5.63 5.70
C PRO A 59 -14.72 -5.60 7.21
N ILE A 60 -14.69 -4.40 7.78
CA ILE A 60 -14.86 -4.22 9.24
C ILE A 60 -16.34 -4.12 9.58
N GLU A 61 -16.72 -4.58 10.77
CA GLU A 61 -18.12 -4.50 11.22
C GLU A 61 -18.53 -3.08 11.61
N ASN A 62 -19.79 -2.69 11.34
CA ASN A 62 -20.38 -1.39 11.71
C ASN A 62 -19.40 -0.20 11.57
N PRO A 63 -18.89 0.07 10.35
CA PRO A 63 -17.89 1.09 10.13
C PRO A 63 -18.45 2.47 10.49
N LYS A 64 -17.61 3.28 11.14
CA LYS A 64 -17.86 4.70 11.40
C LYS A 64 -16.73 5.55 10.87
N TYR A 65 -17.11 6.67 10.29
CA TYR A 65 -16.19 7.73 9.91
C TYR A 65 -15.47 8.27 11.16
N ILE A 66 -14.14 8.34 11.10
CA ILE A 66 -13.30 8.93 12.16
C ILE A 66 -12.63 10.20 11.63
N ALA A 67 -11.94 10.11 10.47
CA ALA A 67 -11.22 11.23 9.88
C ALA A 67 -10.99 11.06 8.38
N HIS A 68 -10.74 12.17 7.68
CA HIS A 68 -10.16 12.20 6.34
C HIS A 68 -9.25 13.42 6.18
N SER A 69 -8.33 13.39 5.21
CA SER A 69 -7.47 14.54 4.94
C SER A 69 -8.21 15.50 4.02
N LYS A 70 -8.82 16.54 4.59
CA LYS A 70 -9.53 17.58 3.83
C LYS A 70 -8.67 18.21 2.73
N LYS A 71 -7.41 18.50 3.06
CA LYS A 71 -6.47 19.09 2.10
C LYS A 71 -6.16 18.11 0.97
N PHE A 72 -5.95 16.83 1.28
CA PHE A 72 -5.71 15.84 0.23
C PHE A 72 -6.96 15.55 -0.61
N PHE A 73 -8.15 15.58 0.00
CA PHE A 73 -9.42 15.52 -0.74
C PHE A 73 -9.54 16.69 -1.71
N GLU A 74 -9.25 17.91 -1.27
CA GLU A 74 -9.22 19.09 -2.13
C GLU A 74 -8.19 18.95 -3.27
N GLU A 75 -6.98 18.47 -2.98
CA GLU A 75 -5.93 18.21 -3.99
C GLU A 75 -6.35 17.16 -5.03
N LEU A 76 -7.13 16.15 -4.63
CA LEU A 76 -7.70 15.13 -5.52
C LEU A 76 -9.03 15.56 -6.17
N GLY A 77 -9.54 16.74 -5.85
CA GLY A 77 -10.87 17.19 -6.30
C GLY A 77 -12.03 16.40 -5.71
N LEU A 78 -11.85 15.69 -4.60
CA LEU A 78 -12.90 14.96 -3.89
C LEU A 78 -13.75 15.90 -3.02
N SER A 79 -15.04 15.63 -2.92
CA SER A 79 -15.94 16.29 -1.96
C SER A 79 -15.85 15.66 -0.57
N ASP A 80 -15.75 16.46 0.48
CA ASP A 80 -15.77 15.99 1.88
C ASP A 80 -17.05 15.18 2.19
N ALA A 81 -18.16 15.47 1.48
CA ALA A 81 -19.42 14.76 1.66
C ALA A 81 -19.33 13.25 1.30
N LEU A 82 -18.33 12.85 0.49
CA LEU A 82 -18.11 11.45 0.16
C LEU A 82 -17.85 10.60 1.39
N THR A 83 -17.19 11.11 2.43
CA THR A 83 -16.72 10.29 3.56
C THR A 83 -17.83 9.68 4.40
N GLU A 84 -19.03 10.24 4.32
CA GLU A 84 -20.21 9.72 5.02
C GLU A 84 -21.20 9.06 4.05
N SER A 85 -20.95 9.12 2.73
CA SER A 85 -21.78 8.43 1.76
C SER A 85 -21.68 6.90 1.94
N PRO A 86 -22.80 6.16 1.87
CA PRO A 86 -22.80 4.73 2.12
C PRO A 86 -21.83 3.93 1.25
N ASP A 87 -21.71 4.26 -0.04
CA ASP A 87 -20.89 3.47 -0.98
C ASP A 87 -19.39 3.78 -0.86
N PHE A 88 -19.01 5.02 -0.58
CA PHE A 88 -17.62 5.37 -0.32
C PHE A 88 -17.15 4.79 1.02
N MET A 89 -17.98 4.88 2.07
CA MET A 89 -17.68 4.24 3.36
C MET A 89 -17.51 2.73 3.18
N ARG A 90 -18.42 2.08 2.44
CA ARG A 90 -18.34 0.65 2.11
C ARG A 90 -16.99 0.27 1.49
N MET A 91 -16.58 0.99 0.44
CA MET A 91 -15.33 0.71 -0.28
C MET A 91 -14.11 0.83 0.64
N PHE A 92 -14.00 1.93 1.38
CA PHE A 92 -12.82 2.22 2.21
C PHE A 92 -12.87 1.59 3.60
N SER A 93 -13.96 0.91 3.95
CA SER A 93 -14.07 0.00 5.09
C SER A 93 -13.88 -1.48 4.71
N GLY A 94 -13.46 -1.76 3.47
CA GLY A 94 -13.09 -3.09 3.01
C GLY A 94 -14.25 -3.97 2.51
N ASP A 95 -15.45 -3.41 2.29
CA ASP A 95 -16.55 -4.15 1.66
C ASP A 95 -16.51 -3.93 0.14
N SER A 96 -16.17 -4.98 -0.59
CA SER A 96 -16.09 -4.97 -2.06
C SER A 96 -17.28 -5.63 -2.76
N SER A 97 -18.39 -5.88 -2.03
CA SER A 97 -19.57 -6.58 -2.56
C SER A 97 -20.30 -5.82 -3.67
N LYS A 98 -20.28 -4.48 -3.62
CA LYS A 98 -21.04 -3.59 -4.51
C LYS A 98 -20.18 -2.44 -4.98
N PHE A 99 -19.50 -2.62 -6.11
CA PHE A 99 -18.79 -1.54 -6.80
C PHE A 99 -19.37 -1.28 -8.19
N PRO A 100 -19.49 0.00 -8.60
CA PRO A 100 -19.78 0.33 -9.98
C PRO A 100 -18.60 -0.07 -10.88
N LYS A 101 -18.88 -0.50 -12.11
CA LYS A 101 -17.82 -0.69 -13.12
C LYS A 101 -17.20 0.70 -13.45
N PRO A 102 -15.89 0.79 -13.74
CA PRO A 102 -14.90 -0.29 -13.91
C PRO A 102 -14.17 -0.72 -12.62
N LEU A 103 -14.60 -0.29 -11.43
CA LEU A 103 -13.94 -0.68 -10.18
C LEU A 103 -13.94 -2.20 -10.00
N ARG A 104 -12.80 -2.73 -9.56
CA ARG A 104 -12.60 -4.17 -9.31
C ARG A 104 -13.00 -4.53 -7.88
N ARG A 105 -13.73 -5.65 -7.72
CA ARG A 105 -14.11 -6.20 -6.40
C ARG A 105 -12.96 -6.90 -5.68
N VAL A 106 -11.96 -7.34 -6.45
CA VAL A 106 -10.77 -8.01 -5.94
C VAL A 106 -9.63 -7.01 -6.00
N GLY A 107 -9.04 -6.74 -4.84
CA GLY A 107 -7.83 -5.94 -4.71
C GLY A 107 -6.58 -6.78 -4.97
N TRP A 108 -5.43 -6.27 -4.56
CA TRP A 108 -4.17 -7.00 -4.66
C TRP A 108 -3.25 -6.76 -3.47
N ALA A 109 -2.47 -7.78 -3.16
CA ALA A 109 -1.40 -7.76 -2.17
C ALA A 109 -0.08 -8.13 -2.86
N THR A 110 1.03 -7.51 -2.47
CA THR A 110 2.34 -7.74 -3.09
C THR A 110 3.29 -8.45 -2.15
N GLY A 111 4.08 -9.38 -2.68
CA GLY A 111 5.18 -10.02 -1.97
C GLY A 111 6.43 -9.14 -1.98
N TYR A 112 7.21 -9.13 -0.90
CA TYR A 112 8.49 -8.44 -0.86
C TYR A 112 9.49 -9.15 0.06
N ALA A 113 10.78 -9.07 -0.25
CA ALA A 113 11.85 -9.55 0.60
C ALA A 113 12.13 -8.58 1.76
N LEU A 114 12.70 -9.12 2.83
CA LEU A 114 13.21 -8.37 3.96
C LEU A 114 14.72 -8.52 4.04
N SER A 115 15.40 -7.38 4.15
CA SER A 115 16.82 -7.28 4.46
C SER A 115 17.01 -6.30 5.60
N ILE A 116 17.87 -6.66 6.55
CA ILE A 116 18.19 -5.83 7.71
C ILE A 116 19.69 -5.55 7.67
N TYR A 117 20.05 -4.27 7.56
CA TYR A 117 21.46 -3.83 7.43
C TYR A 117 22.23 -4.58 6.33
N GLY A 118 21.58 -4.76 5.17
CA GLY A 118 22.16 -5.45 4.01
C GLY A 118 22.21 -6.98 4.10
N SER A 119 21.69 -7.57 5.18
CA SER A 119 21.64 -9.02 5.37
C SER A 119 20.26 -9.58 5.07
N GLU A 120 20.20 -10.61 4.21
CA GLU A 120 18.96 -11.29 3.86
C GLU A 120 18.31 -11.91 5.10
N TYR A 121 17.03 -11.62 5.34
CA TYR A 121 16.35 -12.04 6.56
C TYR A 121 15.14 -12.93 6.29
N TYR A 122 15.24 -14.21 6.68
CA TYR A 122 14.18 -15.22 6.53
C TYR A 122 13.52 -15.64 7.84
N ALA A 123 14.09 -15.27 8.99
CA ALA A 123 13.73 -15.88 10.28
C ALA A 123 12.27 -15.62 10.72
N GLN A 124 11.64 -14.50 10.34
CA GLN A 124 10.21 -14.27 10.61
C GLN A 124 9.29 -14.67 9.44
N CYS A 125 9.79 -15.40 8.44
CA CYS A 125 8.95 -16.11 7.48
C CYS A 125 8.54 -17.44 8.14
N PRO A 126 7.25 -17.76 8.26
CA PRO A 126 6.81 -19.03 8.87
C PRO A 126 7.32 -20.27 8.12
N PHE A 127 7.72 -20.11 6.86
CA PHE A 127 8.24 -21.19 6.00
C PHE A 127 9.77 -21.25 5.93
N GLY A 128 10.49 -20.25 6.47
CA GLY A 128 11.95 -20.18 6.38
C GLY A 128 12.52 -19.87 4.98
N THR A 129 11.67 -19.72 3.96
CA THR A 129 12.08 -19.50 2.55
C THR A 129 12.15 -18.03 2.13
N GLY A 130 11.46 -17.15 2.86
CA GLY A 130 11.23 -15.75 2.47
C GLY A 130 10.00 -15.51 1.60
N ASN A 131 9.38 -16.55 1.02
CA ASN A 131 8.23 -16.44 0.12
C ASN A 131 6.89 -16.17 0.83
N GLY A 132 6.91 -15.90 2.13
CA GLY A 132 5.73 -15.52 2.93
C GLY A 132 5.74 -14.05 3.38
N TYR A 133 6.71 -13.24 2.96
CA TYR A 133 6.73 -11.80 3.25
C TYR A 133 6.05 -10.99 2.15
N GLY A 134 5.36 -9.94 2.57
CA GLY A 134 4.55 -9.12 1.69
C GLY A 134 3.55 -8.29 2.48
N ASP A 135 2.56 -7.79 1.76
CA ASP A 135 1.44 -7.04 2.30
C ASP A 135 0.53 -7.92 3.18
N GLY A 136 0.96 -8.18 4.42
CA GLY A 136 0.28 -9.13 5.32
C GLY A 136 -1.01 -8.63 5.98
N ARG A 137 -1.27 -7.33 5.88
CA ARG A 137 -2.51 -6.68 6.36
C ARG A 137 -2.88 -5.46 5.51
N ALA A 138 -2.33 -5.39 4.31
CA ALA A 138 -2.53 -4.29 3.39
C ALA A 138 -3.06 -4.85 2.09
N ILE A 139 -4.05 -4.19 1.51
CA ILE A 139 -4.66 -4.60 0.24
C ILE A 139 -4.92 -3.34 -0.56
N SER A 140 -4.33 -3.25 -1.75
CA SER A 140 -4.60 -2.18 -2.70
C SER A 140 -5.93 -2.45 -3.39
N ILE A 141 -6.79 -1.44 -3.49
CA ILE A 141 -8.18 -1.61 -3.97
C ILE A 141 -8.51 -0.75 -5.18
N LEU A 142 -7.73 0.31 -5.42
CA LEU A 142 -7.95 1.25 -6.51
C LEU A 142 -6.60 1.78 -6.98
N GLU A 143 -6.44 1.83 -8.28
CA GLU A 143 -5.47 2.70 -8.93
C GLU A 143 -6.24 3.62 -9.87
N ALA A 144 -5.96 4.92 -9.83
CA ALA A 144 -6.70 5.93 -10.57
C ALA A 144 -5.78 7.04 -11.07
N VAL A 145 -6.15 7.67 -12.18
CA VAL A 145 -5.48 8.88 -12.68
C VAL A 145 -6.35 10.09 -12.38
N ILE A 146 -5.90 10.92 -11.44
CA ILE A 146 -6.62 12.09 -10.93
C ILE A 146 -5.74 13.32 -11.13
N GLY A 147 -6.26 14.34 -11.83
CA GLY A 147 -5.48 15.55 -12.16
C GLY A 147 -4.22 15.26 -12.98
N GLY A 148 -4.28 14.24 -13.85
CA GLY A 148 -3.15 13.78 -14.66
C GLY A 148 -2.06 13.03 -13.90
N ARG A 149 -2.28 12.69 -12.62
CA ARG A 149 -1.34 11.92 -11.79
C ARG A 149 -1.96 10.61 -11.35
N ARG A 150 -1.15 9.56 -11.37
CA ARG A 150 -1.55 8.23 -10.91
C ARG A 150 -1.49 8.14 -9.39
N TRP A 151 -2.49 7.49 -8.81
CA TRP A 151 -2.60 7.24 -7.38
C TRP A 151 -3.09 5.83 -7.12
N GLU A 152 -2.37 5.10 -6.28
CA GLU A 152 -2.78 3.82 -5.73
C GLU A 152 -3.34 4.02 -4.32
N MET A 153 -4.49 3.44 -4.03
CA MET A 153 -5.17 3.49 -2.74
C MET A 153 -5.14 2.12 -2.06
N GLN A 154 -4.52 2.07 -0.88
CA GLN A 154 -4.26 0.83 -0.16
C GLN A 154 -4.86 0.85 1.25
N LEU A 155 -5.73 -0.11 1.53
CA LEU A 155 -6.35 -0.32 2.83
C LEU A 155 -5.35 -0.98 3.76
N LYS A 156 -4.96 -0.31 4.85
CA LYS A 156 -4.19 -0.94 5.94
C LYS A 156 -5.13 -1.38 7.05
N GLY A 157 -5.10 -2.68 7.36
CA GLY A 157 -6.12 -3.35 8.16
C GLY A 157 -7.24 -4.00 7.33
N GLY A 158 -7.06 -4.07 6.00
CA GLY A 158 -8.04 -4.58 5.05
C GLY A 158 -8.30 -6.10 5.12
N GLY A 159 -7.73 -6.81 6.09
CA GLY A 159 -7.91 -8.26 6.25
C GLY A 159 -6.62 -9.04 6.01
N ARG A 160 -6.76 -10.37 6.09
CA ARG A 160 -5.66 -11.31 5.90
C ARG A 160 -5.34 -11.46 4.41
N THR A 161 -4.08 -11.77 4.13
CA THR A 161 -3.55 -12.10 2.80
C THR A 161 -2.61 -13.30 2.96
N PRO A 162 -2.09 -13.90 1.88
CA PRO A 162 -1.10 -14.97 2.00
C PRO A 162 0.14 -14.57 2.80
N TYR A 163 0.42 -13.27 2.85
CA TYR A 163 1.57 -12.67 3.51
C TYR A 163 1.31 -12.30 4.99
N CYS A 164 0.17 -12.68 5.58
CA CYS A 164 -0.19 -12.29 6.95
C CYS A 164 0.67 -12.96 8.04
N ARG A 165 1.43 -14.02 7.71
CA ARG A 165 2.41 -14.69 8.60
C ARG A 165 1.83 -15.11 9.97
N GLY A 166 0.56 -15.51 9.98
CA GLY A 166 -0.16 -15.94 11.18
C GLY A 166 -0.81 -14.79 11.98
N ALA A 167 -0.70 -13.54 11.53
CA ALA A 167 -1.42 -12.43 12.11
C ALA A 167 -2.87 -12.35 11.59
N ASP A 168 -3.70 -11.57 12.28
CA ASP A 168 -5.13 -11.43 12.00
C ASP A 168 -5.48 -10.52 10.81
N GLY A 169 -4.51 -9.88 10.17
CA GLY A 169 -4.75 -8.96 9.05
C GLY A 169 -5.40 -7.62 9.43
N ARG A 170 -5.59 -7.33 10.73
CA ARG A 170 -6.25 -6.12 11.22
C ARG A 170 -5.26 -5.05 11.68
N ALA A 171 -5.67 -3.80 11.49
CA ALA A 171 -5.08 -2.65 12.16
C ALA A 171 -6.04 -2.17 13.26
N VAL A 172 -5.50 -1.49 14.27
CA VAL A 172 -6.29 -0.95 15.39
C VAL A 172 -6.32 0.56 15.33
N LEU A 173 -7.33 1.16 15.95
CA LEU A 173 -7.57 2.60 15.89
C LEU A 173 -6.33 3.42 16.27
N ARG A 174 -5.68 3.08 17.39
CA ARG A 174 -4.46 3.77 17.86
C ARG A 174 -3.33 3.79 16.83
N SER A 175 -3.00 2.64 16.23
CA SER A 175 -1.95 2.58 15.22
C SER A 175 -2.32 3.34 13.95
N SER A 176 -3.61 3.30 13.60
CA SER A 176 -4.14 3.92 12.38
C SER A 176 -4.17 5.45 12.52
N VAL A 177 -4.56 5.98 13.69
CA VAL A 177 -4.50 7.41 14.00
C VAL A 177 -3.06 7.92 13.95
N ARG A 178 -2.10 7.19 14.54
CA ARG A 178 -0.68 7.58 14.51
C ARG A 178 -0.13 7.66 13.09
N GLU A 179 -0.41 6.66 12.26
CA GLU A 179 0.03 6.67 10.86
C GLU A 179 -0.64 7.79 10.06
N PHE A 180 -1.95 7.98 10.26
CA PHE A 180 -2.70 9.04 9.61
C PHE A 180 -2.09 10.43 9.89
N LEU A 181 -1.87 10.73 11.17
CA LEU A 181 -1.28 12.00 11.59
C LEU A 181 0.16 12.15 11.12
N ALA A 182 0.97 11.09 11.20
CA ALA A 182 2.38 11.14 10.79
C ALA A 182 2.52 11.40 9.28
N GLN A 183 1.74 10.72 8.44
CA GLN A 183 1.76 10.91 6.99
C GLN A 183 1.41 12.37 6.60
N GLU A 184 0.29 12.89 7.10
CA GLU A 184 -0.11 14.27 6.76
C GLU A 184 0.82 15.32 7.39
N HIS A 185 1.40 15.06 8.56
CA HIS A 185 2.39 15.94 9.16
C HIS A 185 3.69 15.98 8.37
N MET A 186 4.21 14.82 7.93
CA MET A 186 5.42 14.74 7.11
C MET A 186 5.22 15.48 5.77
N TYR A 187 4.04 15.32 5.15
CA TYR A 187 3.69 16.08 3.95
C TYR A 187 3.67 17.58 4.21
N ALA A 188 3.05 18.04 5.31
CA ALA A 188 3.01 19.44 5.68
C ALA A 188 4.42 20.04 5.97
N LEU A 189 5.36 19.21 6.44
CA LEU A 189 6.77 19.57 6.62
C LEU A 189 7.59 19.55 5.31
N GLY A 190 6.96 19.23 4.18
CA GLY A 190 7.62 19.11 2.88
C GLY A 190 8.49 17.86 2.74
N VAL A 191 8.28 16.84 3.56
CA VAL A 191 8.99 15.56 3.47
C VAL A 191 8.21 14.60 2.56
N PRO A 192 8.83 13.99 1.53
CA PRO A 192 8.15 12.99 0.71
C PRO A 192 7.59 11.85 1.56
N THR A 193 6.31 11.56 1.38
CA THR A 193 5.57 10.56 2.16
C THR A 193 4.37 10.06 1.37
N SER A 194 3.90 8.85 1.70
CA SER A 194 2.52 8.47 1.37
C SER A 194 1.54 9.36 2.15
N ARG A 195 0.35 9.55 1.59
CA ARG A 195 -0.72 10.40 2.11
C ARG A 195 -1.79 9.55 2.78
N SER A 196 -2.54 10.18 3.68
CA SER A 196 -3.72 9.54 4.30
C SER A 196 -5.00 10.06 3.66
N LEU A 197 -5.83 9.17 3.15
CA LEU A 197 -7.10 9.53 2.56
C LEU A 197 -8.20 9.54 3.63
N THR A 198 -8.50 8.37 4.20
CA THR A 198 -9.58 8.16 5.16
C THR A 198 -9.17 7.26 6.31
N LEU A 199 -9.88 7.40 7.44
CA LEU A 199 -9.82 6.52 8.59
C LEU A 199 -11.24 6.15 9.00
N TYR A 200 -11.54 4.85 8.94
CA TYR A 200 -12.78 4.26 9.44
C TYR A 200 -12.46 3.32 10.60
N GLY A 201 -13.28 3.38 11.65
CA GLY A 201 -13.19 2.50 12.82
C GLY A 201 -14.42 1.60 12.92
N SER A 202 -14.24 0.40 13.46
CA SER A 202 -15.35 -0.46 13.84
C SER A 202 -15.85 -0.10 15.24
N MET A 203 -17.17 -0.10 15.42
CA MET A 203 -17.79 0.10 16.74
C MET A 203 -18.05 -1.20 17.50
N THR A 204 -17.90 -2.36 16.84
CA THR A 204 -18.25 -3.68 17.40
C THR A 204 -17.09 -4.67 17.34
N GLU A 205 -16.22 -4.57 16.34
CA GLU A 205 -15.08 -5.45 16.15
C GLU A 205 -13.85 -4.96 16.92
N THR A 206 -13.31 -5.82 17.78
CA THR A 206 -12.08 -5.58 18.54
C THR A 206 -11.09 -6.72 18.35
N VAL A 207 -9.80 -6.42 18.44
CA VAL A 207 -8.72 -7.41 18.41
C VAL A 207 -7.73 -7.17 19.54
N LYS A 208 -7.12 -8.26 20.04
CA LYS A 208 -6.12 -8.17 21.11
C LYS A 208 -4.80 -7.64 20.59
N ARG A 209 -4.22 -6.67 21.29
CA ARG A 209 -2.89 -6.12 20.99
C ARG A 209 -2.03 -6.00 22.25
N PRO A 210 -0.69 -6.15 22.13
CA PRO A 210 0.21 -5.94 23.25
C PRO A 210 0.21 -4.48 23.72
N TRP A 211 0.27 -4.29 25.04
CA TRP A 211 0.24 -3.00 25.71
C TRP A 211 1.11 -2.96 26.96
N PHE A 212 1.47 -1.76 27.38
CA PHE A 212 2.26 -1.49 28.58
C PHE A 212 1.35 -1.10 29.74
N ARG A 213 1.67 -1.55 30.95
CA ARG A 213 0.92 -1.09 32.14
C ARG A 213 1.18 0.40 32.38
N GLN A 214 0.25 1.07 33.04
CA GLN A 214 0.41 2.46 33.41
C GLN A 214 1.65 2.62 34.31
N GLY A 215 2.55 3.54 33.95
CA GLY A 215 3.81 3.76 34.66
C GLY A 215 4.90 2.72 34.39
N SER A 216 4.70 1.82 33.42
CA SER A 216 5.70 0.82 33.03
C SER A 216 6.88 1.45 32.29
N TYR A 217 8.08 1.02 32.66
CA TYR A 217 9.34 1.26 31.95
C TYR A 217 9.88 -0.03 31.31
N SER A 218 9.04 -1.05 31.17
CA SER A 218 9.43 -2.32 30.54
C SER A 218 9.83 -2.11 29.09
N LYS A 219 10.81 -2.89 28.64
CA LYS A 219 11.21 -2.94 27.22
C LYS A 219 10.13 -3.61 26.36
N ASP A 220 9.48 -4.64 26.91
CA ASP A 220 8.48 -5.45 26.23
C ASP A 220 7.08 -5.23 26.83
N PRO A 221 6.01 -5.24 26.02
CA PRO A 221 4.64 -5.12 26.51
C PRO A 221 4.27 -6.23 27.50
N GLU A 222 3.47 -5.90 28.51
CA GLU A 222 3.19 -6.79 29.66
C GLU A 222 1.77 -7.37 29.64
N VAL A 223 0.85 -6.74 28.90
CA VAL A 223 -0.56 -7.12 28.89
C VAL A 223 -1.11 -7.10 27.47
N MET A 224 -2.20 -7.82 27.25
CA MET A 224 -2.99 -7.71 26.03
C MET A 224 -4.26 -6.92 26.34
N ILE A 225 -4.59 -5.94 25.50
CA ILE A 225 -5.84 -5.18 25.59
C ILE A 225 -6.66 -5.38 24.31
N ASP A 226 -7.98 -5.28 24.42
CA ASP A 226 -8.86 -5.22 23.27
C ASP A 226 -8.85 -3.79 22.70
N GLU A 227 -8.51 -3.66 21.42
CA GLU A 227 -8.54 -2.38 20.71
C GLU A 227 -9.52 -2.50 19.52
N SER A 228 -10.31 -1.44 19.28
CA SER A 228 -11.19 -1.35 18.12
C SER A 228 -10.41 -1.49 16.82
N VAL A 229 -10.92 -2.33 15.92
CA VAL A 229 -10.38 -2.47 14.57
C VAL A 229 -10.60 -1.18 13.80
N ALA A 230 -9.64 -0.82 12.95
CA ALA A 230 -9.74 0.31 12.06
C ALA A 230 -9.06 0.02 10.72
N ILE A 231 -9.51 0.73 9.68
CA ILE A 231 -8.85 0.79 8.38
C ILE A 231 -8.44 2.23 8.12
N THR A 232 -7.14 2.44 7.90
CA THR A 232 -6.62 3.67 7.32
C THR A 232 -6.30 3.45 5.85
N THR A 233 -6.82 4.30 4.98
CA THR A 233 -6.54 4.27 3.55
C THR A 233 -5.34 5.13 3.27
N ARG A 234 -4.28 4.50 2.78
CA ARG A 234 -3.04 5.15 2.36
C ARG A 234 -3.07 5.38 0.87
N VAL A 235 -2.48 6.47 0.43
CA VAL A 235 -2.41 6.82 -0.99
C VAL A 235 -1.01 7.24 -1.37
N ALA A 236 -0.52 6.74 -2.49
CA ALA A 236 0.79 7.05 -3.04
C ALA A 236 0.79 6.89 -4.57
N PRO A 237 1.75 7.48 -5.31
CA PRO A 237 1.92 7.18 -6.73
C PRO A 237 2.09 5.68 -7.01
N SER A 238 2.82 4.99 -6.13
CA SER A 238 2.85 3.52 -6.02
C SER A 238 3.22 3.06 -4.62
N PHE A 239 2.98 1.78 -4.35
CA PHE A 239 3.53 1.07 -3.19
C PHE A 239 4.72 0.17 -3.56
N LEU A 240 5.47 0.50 -4.61
CA LEU A 240 6.69 -0.21 -4.99
C LEU A 240 7.79 -0.06 -3.93
N ARG A 241 8.50 -1.15 -3.63
CA ARG A 241 9.52 -1.22 -2.56
C ARG A 241 10.81 -1.84 -3.06
N VAL A 242 11.93 -1.45 -2.46
CA VAL A 242 13.23 -2.14 -2.65
C VAL A 242 13.09 -3.65 -2.42
N GLY A 243 12.33 -4.04 -1.40
CA GLY A 243 12.07 -5.44 -1.09
C GLY A 243 11.36 -6.21 -2.21
N GLN A 244 10.55 -5.57 -3.06
CA GLN A 244 9.94 -6.25 -4.22
C GLN A 244 11.02 -6.62 -5.23
N ILE A 245 11.84 -5.64 -5.65
CA ILE A 245 12.94 -5.88 -6.58
C ILE A 245 13.92 -6.92 -6.02
N GLU A 246 14.21 -6.84 -4.73
CA GLU A 246 15.05 -7.82 -4.03
C GLU A 246 14.44 -9.22 -4.04
N LEU A 247 13.13 -9.38 -3.86
CA LEU A 247 12.46 -10.69 -3.92
C LEU A 247 12.67 -11.36 -5.28
N PHE A 248 12.38 -10.64 -6.37
CA PHE A 248 12.60 -11.15 -7.72
C PHE A 248 14.09 -11.36 -8.04
N GLY A 249 14.97 -10.50 -7.52
CA GLY A 249 16.42 -10.65 -7.62
C GLY A 249 16.91 -11.95 -6.96
N ARG A 250 16.40 -12.26 -5.76
CA ARG A 250 16.71 -13.50 -5.04
C ARG A 250 16.17 -14.73 -5.79
N ARG A 251 14.95 -14.68 -6.31
CA ARG A 251 14.34 -15.75 -7.13
C ARG A 251 15.15 -16.03 -8.39
N ALA A 252 15.50 -14.98 -9.14
CA ALA A 252 16.29 -15.08 -10.36
C ALA A 252 17.69 -15.65 -10.07
N ARG A 253 18.38 -15.14 -9.03
CA ARG A 253 19.71 -15.63 -8.62
C ARG A 253 19.70 -17.11 -8.24
N LYS A 254 18.61 -17.60 -7.65
CA LYS A 254 18.44 -19.01 -7.26
C LYS A 254 17.88 -19.90 -8.37
N ASN A 255 17.48 -19.33 -9.51
CA ASN A 255 16.67 -20.01 -10.54
C ASN A 255 15.42 -20.69 -9.94
N GLU A 256 14.70 -19.97 -9.08
CA GLU A 256 13.59 -20.52 -8.28
C GLU A 256 12.46 -21.12 -9.15
N HIS A 257 12.27 -20.59 -10.35
CA HIS A 257 11.44 -21.18 -11.40
C HIS A 257 11.89 -20.67 -12.79
N PRO A 258 11.47 -21.30 -13.91
CA PRO A 258 11.97 -20.98 -15.25
C PRO A 258 11.75 -19.52 -15.71
N LYS A 259 10.78 -18.82 -15.11
CA LYS A 259 10.43 -17.43 -15.45
C LYS A 259 10.97 -16.40 -14.46
N ALA A 260 11.79 -16.79 -13.48
CA ALA A 260 12.20 -15.90 -12.39
C ALA A 260 12.95 -14.66 -12.90
N LEU A 261 13.80 -14.81 -13.91
CA LEU A 261 14.50 -13.68 -14.54
C LEU A 261 13.55 -12.78 -15.35
N GLU A 262 12.57 -13.37 -16.03
CA GLU A 262 11.55 -12.64 -16.78
C GLU A 262 10.67 -11.78 -15.84
N GLU A 263 10.26 -12.33 -14.69
CA GLU A 263 9.51 -11.58 -13.66
C GLU A 263 10.34 -10.42 -13.09
N LEU A 264 11.63 -10.64 -12.82
CA LEU A 264 12.53 -9.57 -12.39
C LEU A 264 12.61 -8.44 -13.42
N GLU A 265 12.78 -8.80 -14.69
CA GLU A 265 12.82 -7.82 -15.78
C GLU A 265 11.50 -7.05 -15.89
N GLN A 266 10.36 -7.74 -15.82
CA GLN A 266 9.03 -7.12 -15.88
C GLN A 266 8.81 -6.09 -14.77
N ILE A 267 9.13 -6.42 -13.51
CA ILE A 267 8.91 -5.47 -12.42
C ILE A 267 9.87 -4.29 -12.46
N VAL A 268 11.10 -4.48 -12.96
CA VAL A 268 12.07 -3.39 -13.14
C VAL A 268 11.60 -2.45 -14.25
N LEU A 269 11.18 -2.99 -15.40
CA LEU A 269 10.66 -2.18 -16.50
C LEU A 269 9.38 -1.44 -16.09
N TYR A 270 8.49 -2.10 -15.35
CA TYR A 270 7.29 -1.49 -14.81
C TYR A 270 7.59 -0.36 -13.83
N LEU A 271 8.54 -0.55 -12.92
CA LEU A 271 9.00 0.49 -12.00
C LEU A 271 9.52 1.71 -12.76
N ILE A 272 10.31 1.51 -13.81
CA ILE A 272 10.87 2.60 -14.62
C ILE A 272 9.77 3.35 -15.34
N ASP A 273 8.89 2.64 -16.06
CA ASP A 273 7.76 3.24 -16.77
C ASP A 273 6.85 4.05 -15.83
N ARG A 274 6.55 3.50 -14.64
CA ARG A 274 5.63 4.12 -13.70
C ARG A 274 6.22 5.30 -12.93
N GLU A 275 7.48 5.22 -12.50
CA GLU A 275 8.04 6.15 -11.50
C GLU A 275 9.20 7.01 -12.02
N TYR A 276 9.75 6.68 -13.19
CA TYR A 276 10.94 7.30 -13.75
C TYR A 276 10.85 7.54 -15.27
N SER A 277 9.67 7.43 -15.90
CA SER A 277 9.52 7.63 -17.35
C SER A 277 9.85 9.06 -17.81
N ASP A 278 9.72 10.03 -16.91
CA ASP A 278 10.14 11.42 -17.15
C ASP A 278 11.67 11.61 -17.05
N GLU A 279 12.41 10.65 -16.49
CA GLU A 279 13.86 10.71 -16.24
C GLU A 279 14.67 9.69 -17.06
N ILE A 280 14.05 8.57 -17.46
CA ILE A 280 14.70 7.43 -18.10
C ILE A 280 13.95 7.06 -19.37
N GLU A 281 14.61 7.20 -20.52
CA GLU A 281 14.03 6.84 -21.81
C GLU A 281 13.77 5.33 -21.94
N LEU A 282 12.52 4.98 -22.28
CA LEU A 282 12.08 3.59 -22.43
C LEU A 282 12.70 2.85 -23.63
N SER A 283 13.32 3.56 -24.58
CA SER A 283 14.04 2.98 -25.72
C SER A 283 15.43 2.47 -25.37
N LEU A 284 15.99 2.84 -24.21
CA LEU A 284 17.36 2.47 -23.84
C LEU A 284 17.50 0.95 -23.59
N PRO A 285 18.71 0.39 -23.79
CA PRO A 285 19.02 -0.98 -23.37
C PRO A 285 18.79 -1.19 -21.86
N LEU A 286 18.32 -2.38 -21.46
CA LEU A 286 17.97 -2.69 -20.07
C LEU A 286 19.11 -2.39 -19.08
N ALA A 287 20.35 -2.75 -19.41
CA ALA A 287 21.49 -2.50 -18.54
C ALA A 287 21.69 -1.00 -18.24
N GLN A 288 21.51 -0.13 -19.25
CA GLN A 288 21.61 1.32 -19.07
C GLN A 288 20.46 1.85 -18.22
N LYS A 289 19.23 1.39 -18.49
CA LYS A 289 18.05 1.71 -17.68
C LYS A 289 18.24 1.40 -16.21
N VAL A 290 18.81 0.23 -15.89
CA VAL A 290 19.06 -0.21 -14.51
C VAL A 290 20.10 0.68 -13.81
N LEU A 291 21.15 1.09 -14.51
CA LEU A 291 22.15 2.01 -13.96
C LEU A 291 21.53 3.38 -13.66
N LEU A 292 20.78 3.95 -14.61
CA LEU A 292 20.08 5.23 -14.42
C LEU A 292 19.05 5.16 -13.29
N LEU A 293 18.31 4.05 -13.18
CA LEU A 293 17.39 3.81 -12.08
C LEU A 293 18.12 3.82 -10.73
N ALA A 294 19.27 3.17 -10.63
CA ALA A 294 20.05 3.13 -9.39
C ALA A 294 20.57 4.52 -9.00
N GLU A 295 21.01 5.33 -9.97
CA GLU A 295 21.44 6.71 -9.75
C GLU A 295 20.27 7.59 -9.29
N ALA A 296 19.14 7.56 -9.99
CA ALA A 296 17.95 8.33 -9.63
C ALA A 296 17.38 7.93 -8.26
N PHE A 297 17.35 6.63 -7.97
CA PHE A 297 16.94 6.12 -6.66
C PHE A 297 17.87 6.59 -5.54
N ARG A 298 19.19 6.59 -5.76
CA ARG A 298 20.17 7.10 -4.79
C ARG A 298 19.89 8.56 -4.43
N GLU A 299 19.62 9.41 -5.42
CA GLU A 299 19.30 10.83 -5.19
C GLU A 299 18.00 10.99 -4.38
N ARG A 300 16.93 10.29 -4.77
CA ARG A 300 15.64 10.33 -4.06
C ARG A 300 15.77 9.83 -2.61
N LEU A 301 16.51 8.74 -2.38
CA LEU A 301 16.75 8.19 -1.04
C LEU A 301 17.59 9.14 -0.18
N SER A 302 18.65 9.70 -0.74
CA SER A 302 19.54 10.63 -0.01
C SER A 302 18.78 11.88 0.42
N SER A 303 17.95 12.43 -0.49
CA SER A 303 17.06 13.56 -0.18
C SER A 303 16.03 13.22 0.90
N LEU A 304 15.42 12.04 0.85
CA LEU A 304 14.47 11.58 1.87
C LEU A 304 15.12 11.50 3.26
N VAL A 305 16.27 10.84 3.37
CA VAL A 305 16.99 10.68 4.65
C VAL A 305 17.48 12.03 5.17
N ALA A 306 17.99 12.91 4.30
CA ALA A 306 18.35 14.27 4.69
C ALA A 306 17.15 15.04 5.27
N ASN A 307 15.96 14.87 4.69
CA ASN A 307 14.73 15.46 5.21
C ASN A 307 14.31 14.87 6.55
N TRP A 308 14.53 13.57 6.79
CA TRP A 308 14.27 12.95 8.10
C TRP A 308 15.17 13.55 9.19
N ILE A 309 16.48 13.68 8.90
CA ILE A 309 17.43 14.34 9.82
C ILE A 309 16.99 15.79 10.08
N ARG A 310 16.63 16.54 9.01
CA ARG A 310 16.19 17.93 9.09
C ARG A 310 15.04 18.15 10.07
N VAL A 311 14.10 17.21 10.15
CA VAL A 311 12.90 17.33 11.00
C VAL A 311 12.98 16.48 12.28
N GLY A 312 14.09 15.80 12.53
CA GLY A 312 14.27 14.92 13.69
C GLY A 312 13.35 13.70 13.67
N TYR A 313 13.02 13.16 12.49
CA TYR A 313 12.15 12.00 12.36
C TYR A 313 12.91 10.68 12.49
N CYS A 314 12.48 9.86 13.46
CA CYS A 314 12.94 8.47 13.62
C CYS A 314 11.85 7.53 13.10
N GLN A 315 12.16 6.79 12.03
CA GLN A 315 11.19 5.92 11.36
C GLN A 315 10.83 4.65 12.17
N GLY A 316 11.82 4.08 12.86
CA GLY A 316 11.72 2.84 13.62
C GLY A 316 12.86 2.69 14.61
#